data_AF-A0A7X9WWV5-F1
#
_entry.id   AF-A0A7X9WWV5-F1
#
_cell.length_a   1.000
_cell.length_b   1.000
_cell.length_c   1.000
_cell.angle_alpha   90.00
_cell.angle_beta   90.00
_cell.angle_gamma   90.00
#
_symmetry.space_group_name_H-M   'P 1'
#
loop_
_entity.id
_entity.type
_entity.pdbx_description
1 polymer ?
#
loop_
_entity_poly.entity_id
_entity_poly.type
_entity_poly.pdbx_seq_one_letter_code
_entity_poly.pdbx_strand_id
1 'polypeptide(L)' 'MDRIQTNSGEIFHALLMRCLADRHQPTDEEIDLVAGKIWHESRGSATGQPWPDVARGSDAHRQMIQAATMALIP' A
#
# COMPACT_ATOMS: atom_id res chain seq x y z
N MET A 1 -36.92 21.16 8.56
CA MET A 1 -35.48 20.88 8.31
C MET A 1 -34.91 20.30 9.61
N ASP A 2 -33.72 19.69 9.60
CA ASP A 2 -33.05 19.10 10.79
C ASP A 2 -33.31 17.61 11.15
N ARG A 3 -33.27 16.71 10.16
CA ARG A 3 -33.03 15.27 10.42
C ARG A 3 -31.74 14.70 9.78
N ILE A 4 -30.98 15.53 9.06
CA ILE A 4 -29.81 15.09 8.30
C ILE A 4 -28.51 15.14 9.14
N GLN A 5 -28.46 15.99 10.18
CA GLN A 5 -27.23 16.18 10.98
C GLN A 5 -26.91 15.05 11.96
N THR A 6 -27.91 14.29 12.44
CA THR A 6 -27.67 13.24 13.46
C THR A 6 -27.08 11.95 12.89
N ASN A 7 -27.18 11.74 11.58
CA ASN A 7 -26.85 10.47 10.93
C ASN A 7 -25.43 10.46 10.34
N SER A 8 -24.90 11.63 9.94
CA SER A 8 -23.58 11.72 9.29
C SER A 8 -22.42 11.41 10.25
N GLY A 9 -22.52 11.81 11.52
CA GLY A 9 -21.52 11.54 12.54
C GLY A 9 -21.42 10.05 12.90
N GLU A 10 -22.57 9.38 13.05
CA GLU A 10 -22.63 7.94 13.35
C GLU A 10 -22.15 7.09 12.16
N ILE A 11 -22.51 7.47 10.93
CA ILE A 11 -22.02 6.79 9.71
C ILE A 11 -20.50 6.95 9.58
N PHE A 12 -19.97 8.17 9.76
CA PHE A 12 -18.53 8.41 9.70
C PHE A 12 -17.80 7.60 10.78
N HIS A 13 -18.31 7.60 12.01
CA HIS A 13 -17.71 6.84 13.11
C HIS A 13 -17.73 5.32 12.84
N ALA A 14 -18.83 4.78 12.32
CA ALA A 14 -18.93 3.37 11.97
C ALA A 14 -17.97 2.98 10.84
N LEU A 15 -17.81 3.84 9.81
CA LEU A 15 -16.85 3.63 8.73
C LEU A 15 -15.41 3.74 9.22
N LEU A 16 -15.09 4.70 10.09
CA LEU A 16 -13.78 4.85 10.69
C LEU A 16 -13.42 3.64 11.56
N MET A 17 -14.34 3.20 12.42
CA MET A 17 -14.14 2.00 13.25
C MET A 17 -13.99 0.75 12.40
N ARG A 18 -14.70 0.65 11.27
CA ARG A 18 -14.54 -0.44 10.31
C ARG A 18 -13.20 -0.37 9.61
N CYS A 19 -12.74 0.79 9.13
CA CYS A 19 -11.40 0.96 8.55
C CYS A 19 -10.28 0.64 9.57
N LEU A 20 -10.47 0.99 10.84
CA LEU A 20 -9.51 0.69 11.91
C LEU A 20 -9.52 -0.79 12.33
N ALA A 21 -10.68 -1.44 12.26
CA ALA A 21 -10.81 -2.88 12.50
C ALA A 21 -10.30 -3.71 11.32
N ASP A 22 -10.55 -3.23 10.10
CA ASP A 22 -10.03 -3.74 8.83
C ASP A 22 -8.57 -3.30 8.63
N ARG A 23 -7.73 -3.24 9.69
CA ARG A 23 -6.26 -3.25 9.54
C ARG A 23 -5.89 -4.57 8.84
N HIS A 24 -6.08 -4.58 7.53
CA HIS A 24 -5.78 -5.69 6.69
C HIS A 24 -4.27 -5.75 6.60
N GLN A 25 -3.71 -6.91 6.93
CA GLN A 25 -2.32 -7.16 6.63
C GLN A 25 -2.17 -7.06 5.11
N PRO A 26 -1.25 -6.23 4.60
CA PRO A 26 -1.12 -6.02 3.17
C PRO A 26 -0.90 -7.36 2.47
N THR A 27 -1.68 -7.60 1.42
CA THR A 27 -1.57 -8.80 0.60
C THR A 27 -0.25 -8.81 -0.16
N ASP A 28 0.19 -10.00 -0.60
CA ASP A 28 1.39 -10.13 -1.43
C ASP A 28 1.29 -9.30 -2.72
N GLU A 29 0.08 -9.19 -3.29
CA GLU A 29 -0.17 -8.36 -4.49
C GLU A 29 0.00 -6.85 -4.21
N GLU A 30 -0.51 -6.37 -3.07
CA GLU A 30 -0.34 -4.96 -2.68
C GLU A 30 1.13 -4.64 -2.38
N ILE A 31 1.84 -5.56 -1.74
CA ILE A 31 3.27 -5.42 -1.48
C ILE A 31 4.04 -5.37 -2.81
N ASP A 32 3.74 -6.25 -3.76
CA ASP A 32 4.41 -6.28 -5.07
C ASP A 32 4.11 -5.02 -5.90
N LEU A 33 2.88 -4.50 -5.84
CA LEU A 33 2.48 -3.28 -6.53
C LEU A 33 3.22 -2.05 -5.97
N VAL A 34 3.32 -1.93 -4.65
CA VAL A 34 4.07 -0.85 -4.00
C VAL A 34 5.57 -1.00 -4.27
N ALA A 35 6.12 -2.22 -4.23
CA ALA A 35 7.52 -2.49 -4.56
C ALA A 35 7.85 -2.07 -6.00
N GLY A 36 6.97 -2.37 -6.95
CA GLY A 36 7.12 -1.95 -8.35
C GLY A 36 7.09 -0.43 -8.53
N LYS A 37 6.24 0.27 -7.77
CA LYS A 37 6.23 1.74 -7.76
C LYS A 37 7.53 2.33 -7.22
N ILE A 38 7.99 1.84 -6.06
CA ILE A 38 9.26 2.27 -5.45
C ILE A 38 10.43 1.98 -6.39
N TRP A 39 10.44 0.81 -7.04
CA TRP A 39 11.44 0.47 -8.03
C TRP A 39 11.46 1.47 -9.18
N HIS A 40 10.30 1.76 -9.79
CA HIS A 40 10.19 2.71 -10.89
C HIS A 40 10.71 4.10 -10.52
N GLU A 41 10.32 4.61 -9.35
CA GLU A 41 10.68 5.94 -8.87
C GLU A 41 12.14 6.05 -8.39
N SER A 42 12.75 4.97 -7.88
CA SER A 42 14.10 5.00 -7.31
C SER A 42 15.22 4.52 -8.24
N ARG A 43 14.99 3.42 -8.98
CA ARG A 43 16.03 2.74 -9.78
C ARG A 43 15.62 2.48 -11.22
N GLY A 44 14.33 2.33 -11.51
CA GLY A 44 13.82 2.09 -12.86
C GLY A 44 14.19 3.21 -13.82
N SER A 45 14.30 4.45 -13.34
CA SER A 45 14.83 5.57 -14.13
C SER A 45 16.33 5.45 -14.46
N ALA A 46 17.13 4.79 -13.61
CA ALA A 46 18.57 4.64 -13.78
C ALA A 46 18.96 3.36 -14.55
N THR A 47 18.23 2.27 -14.38
CA THR A 47 18.52 0.98 -15.03
C THR A 47 17.69 0.73 -16.28
N GLY A 48 16.55 1.40 -16.44
CA GLY A 48 15.57 1.15 -17.51
C GLY A 48 14.86 -0.19 -17.42
N GLN A 49 15.18 -1.01 -16.41
CA GLN A 49 14.60 -2.34 -16.23
C GLN A 49 13.23 -2.22 -15.53
N PRO A 50 12.16 -2.81 -16.06
CA PRO A 50 10.86 -2.80 -15.40
C PRO A 50 10.84 -3.78 -14.22
N TRP A 51 10.00 -3.50 -13.22
CA TRP A 51 9.93 -4.30 -11.98
C TRP A 51 9.69 -5.81 -12.21
N PRO A 52 8.78 -6.25 -13.10
CA PRO A 52 8.55 -7.68 -13.34
C PRO A 52 9.77 -8.44 -13.85
N ASP A 53 10.72 -7.73 -14.47
CA ASP A 53 11.94 -8.32 -15.02
C ASP A 53 13.08 -8.36 -13.99
N VAL A 54 12.90 -7.77 -12.81
CA VAL A 54 13.87 -7.85 -11.71
C VAL A 54 13.88 -9.27 -11.17
N ALA A 55 15.05 -9.90 -11.15
CA ALA A 55 15.20 -11.27 -10.71
C ALA A 55 14.66 -11.46 -9.29
N ARG A 56 13.64 -12.32 -9.14
CA ARG A 56 13.06 -12.65 -7.83
C ARG A 56 14.12 -13.17 -6.88
N GLY A 57 14.11 -12.65 -5.66
CA GLY A 57 15.08 -13.03 -4.62
C GLY A 57 16.46 -12.39 -4.74
N SER A 58 16.72 -11.59 -5.79
CA SER A 58 17.90 -10.72 -5.85
C SER A 58 17.88 -9.67 -4.73
N ASP A 59 19.04 -9.06 -4.44
CA ASP A 59 19.14 -8.02 -3.43
C ASP A 59 18.26 -6.81 -3.76
N ALA A 60 18.18 -6.43 -5.04
CA ALA A 60 17.29 -5.39 -5.51
C ALA A 60 15.83 -5.75 -5.23
N HIS A 61 15.41 -6.96 -5.57
CA HIS A 61 14.05 -7.44 -5.31
C HIS A 61 13.72 -7.41 -3.81
N ARG A 62 14.60 -7.96 -2.96
CA ARG A 62 14.40 -7.97 -1.50
C ARG A 62 14.32 -6.57 -0.90
N GLN A 63 15.16 -5.65 -1.36
CA GLN A 63 15.14 -4.26 -0.88
C GLN A 63 13.81 -3.57 -1.20
N MET A 64 13.27 -3.74 -2.41
CA MET A 64 12.00 -3.11 -2.78
C MET A 64 10.81 -3.72 -2.04
N ILE A 65 10.79 -5.05 -1.88
CA ILE A 65 9.76 -5.73 -1.06
C ILE A 65 9.80 -5.23 0.39
N GLN A 66 10.99 -5.15 0.99
CA GLN A 66 11.13 -4.66 2.36
C GLN A 66 10.68 -3.20 2.49
N ALA A 67 11.04 -2.35 1.54
CA ALA A 67 10.60 -0.96 1.51
C ALA A 67 9.08 -0.85 1.37
N ALA A 68 8.46 -1.67 0.51
CA ALA A 68 7.02 -1.73 0.34
C ALA A 68 6.32 -2.20 1.62
N THR A 69 6.82 -3.24 2.26
CA THR A 69 6.28 -3.72 3.54
C THR A 69 6.35 -2.63 4.61
N MET A 70 7.48 -1.91 4.74
CA MET A 70 7.59 -0.81 5.70
C MET A 70 6.67 0.37 5.38
N ALA A 71 6.45 0.66 4.09
CA ALA A 71 5.54 1.73 3.66
C ALA A 71 4.06 1.40 3.91
N LEU A 72 3.72 0.11 3.91
CA LEU A 72 2.37 -0.40 4.12
C LEU A 72 2.06 -0.74 5.59
N ILE A 73 3.07 -0.86 6.45
CA ILE A 73 2.88 -1.01 7.89
C ILE A 73 2.58 0.38 8.50
N PRO A 74 1.42 0.57 9.14
CA PRO A 74 1.01 1.86 9.73
C PRO A 74 1.81 2.28 10.97
#